data_AF-A0A0N5AQ13-F1
#
_entry.id   AF-A0A0N5AQ13-F1
#
_cell.length_a   1.000
_cell.length_b   1.000
_cell.length_c   1.000
_cell.angle_alpha   90.00
_cell.angle_beta   90.00
_cell.angle_gamma   90.00
#
_symmetry.space_group_name_H-M   'P 1'
#
loop_
_entity.id
_entity.type
_entity.pdbx_description
1 polymer ?
#
loop_
_entity_poly.entity_id
_entity_poly.type
_entity_poly.pdbx_seq_one_letter_code
_entity_poly.pdbx_strand_id
1 'polypeptide(L)'
;MSSNDLEEYKRREDYLRAYRRPFRLEDPFTWSYPYKTAGATATATSVGFFFYNLYYKRPFYFGIVPALGAIAVTGLIGFGAGLLREHHYRTRDAVLEHYISLHPRDFDRLNDIKGRTYSQILLPWYPKRTEYTKYD
;
A
#
# COMPACT_ATOMS: atom_id res chain seq x y z
N MET A 1 6.99 -29.73 2.35
CA MET A 1 7.09 -28.56 1.46
C MET A 1 8.09 -28.95 0.40
N SER A 2 7.67 -29.02 -0.85
CA SER A 2 8.58 -29.32 -1.96
C SER A 2 9.62 -28.18 -2.09
N SER A 3 10.75 -28.43 -2.74
CA SER A 3 11.74 -27.39 -3.03
C SER A 3 11.09 -26.19 -3.75
N ASN A 4 10.18 -26.47 -4.69
CA ASN A 4 9.47 -25.46 -5.47
C ASN A 4 8.57 -24.57 -4.60
N ASP A 5 7.89 -25.16 -3.60
CA ASP A 5 7.05 -24.39 -2.68
C ASP A 5 7.87 -23.39 -1.85
N LEU A 6 9.10 -23.77 -1.49
CA LEU A 6 9.99 -22.96 -0.68
C LEU A 6 10.61 -21.81 -1.48
N GLU A 7 10.91 -22.05 -2.75
CA GLU A 7 11.33 -21.02 -3.71
C GLU A 7 10.19 -20.04 -4.01
N GLU A 8 8.97 -20.54 -4.22
CA GLU A 8 7.82 -19.67 -4.45
C GLU A 8 7.49 -18.83 -3.21
N TYR A 9 7.60 -19.41 -2.02
CA TYR A 9 7.45 -18.69 -0.76
C TYR A 9 8.46 -17.55 -0.63
N LYS A 10 9.76 -17.83 -0.85
CA LYS A 10 10.81 -16.81 -0.85
C LYS A 10 10.53 -15.70 -1.85
N ARG A 11 10.07 -16.03 -3.06
CA ARG A 11 9.67 -15.03 -4.07
C ARG A 11 8.56 -14.12 -3.56
N ARG A 12 7.53 -14.68 -2.92
CA ARG A 12 6.39 -13.92 -2.37
C ARG A 12 6.83 -13.00 -1.23
N GLU A 13 7.66 -13.50 -0.31
CA GLU A 13 8.21 -12.71 0.79
C GLU A 13 9.12 -11.59 0.28
N ASP A 14 9.91 -11.85 -0.75
CA ASP A 14 10.83 -10.85 -1.30
C ASP A 14 10.07 -9.65 -1.86
N TYR A 15 8.91 -9.88 -2.49
CA TYR A 15 8.02 -8.82 -2.95
C TYR A 15 7.24 -8.11 -1.84
N LEU A 16 7.27 -8.57 -0.58
CA LEU A 16 6.65 -7.80 0.52
C LEU A 16 7.46 -6.54 0.84
N ARG A 17 8.78 -6.57 0.66
CA ARG A 17 9.64 -5.41 0.90
C ARG A 17 9.47 -4.37 -0.21
N ALA A 18 9.42 -3.11 0.19
CA ALA A 18 9.40 -2.00 -0.75
C ALA A 18 10.65 -2.05 -1.66
N TYR A 19 10.53 -1.58 -2.91
CA TYR A 19 11.60 -1.55 -3.93
C TYR A 19 12.03 -2.88 -4.55
N ARG A 20 11.55 -4.02 -4.05
CA ARG A 20 11.80 -5.32 -4.68
C ARG A 20 10.78 -5.69 -5.76
N ARG A 21 9.63 -5.02 -5.78
CA ARG A 21 8.63 -5.19 -6.84
C ARG A 21 9.10 -4.47 -8.11
N PRO A 22 8.97 -5.08 -9.29
CA PRO A 22 9.22 -4.38 -10.53
C PRO A 22 8.24 -3.23 -10.68
N PHE A 23 8.75 -2.06 -11.06
CA PHE A 23 7.91 -0.89 -11.33
C PHE A 23 7.06 -1.17 -12.58
N ARG A 24 5.74 -1.09 -12.44
CA ARG A 24 4.77 -1.22 -13.54
C ARG A 24 3.93 0.03 -13.61
N LEU A 25 3.82 0.63 -14.80
CA LEU A 25 3.10 1.90 -14.95
C LEU A 25 1.59 1.69 -14.80
N GLU A 26 1.08 0.57 -15.28
CA GLU A 26 -0.33 0.19 -15.26
C GLU A 26 -0.88 -0.10 -13.86
N ASP A 27 -0.02 -0.52 -12.93
CA ASP A 27 -0.42 -0.90 -11.58
C ASP A 27 0.12 0.11 -10.54
N PRO A 28 -0.73 1.03 -10.04
CA PRO A 28 -0.31 2.03 -9.06
C PRO A 28 0.13 1.40 -7.73
N PHE A 29 -0.23 0.14 -7.44
CA PHE A 29 0.22 -0.55 -6.24
C PHE A 29 1.69 -0.96 -6.31
N THR A 30 2.27 -1.09 -7.51
CA THR A 30 3.69 -1.41 -7.69
C THR A 30 4.60 -0.19 -7.51
N TRP A 31 4.07 1.03 -7.56
CA TRP A 31 4.85 2.24 -7.44
C TRP A 31 5.44 2.39 -6.05
N SER A 32 6.63 2.98 -5.96
CA SER A 32 7.23 3.32 -4.67
C SER A 32 6.44 4.43 -3.98
N TYR A 33 6.64 4.60 -2.66
CA TYR A 33 5.91 5.60 -1.89
C TYR A 33 6.07 7.03 -2.42
N PRO A 34 7.26 7.51 -2.83
CA PRO A 34 7.44 8.82 -3.44
C PRO A 34 6.61 9.03 -4.72
N TYR A 35 6.55 8.03 -5.60
CA TYR A 35 5.75 8.12 -6.82
C TYR A 35 4.25 8.07 -6.54
N LYS A 36 3.83 7.28 -5.54
CA LYS A 36 2.43 7.26 -5.09
C LYS A 36 1.98 8.60 -4.54
N THR A 37 2.79 9.22 -3.69
CA THR A 37 2.44 10.54 -3.11
C THR A 37 2.47 11.62 -4.18
N ALA A 38 3.44 11.62 -5.09
CA ALA A 38 3.48 12.54 -6.22
C ALA A 38 2.26 12.37 -7.16
N GLY A 39 1.89 11.13 -7.48
CA GLY A 39 0.71 10.84 -8.28
C GLY A 39 -0.60 11.27 -7.58
N ALA A 40 -0.72 11.03 -6.28
CA ALA A 40 -1.88 11.44 -5.49
C ALA A 40 -2.01 12.97 -5.41
N THR A 41 -0.92 13.70 -5.21
CA THR A 41 -0.97 15.16 -5.16
C THR A 41 -1.22 15.76 -6.54
N ALA A 42 -0.63 15.22 -7.61
CA ALA A 42 -0.88 15.65 -8.98
C ALA A 42 -2.34 15.45 -9.41
N THR A 43 -2.94 14.30 -9.05
CA THR A 43 -4.35 14.03 -9.34
C THR A 43 -5.26 14.93 -8.51
N ALA A 44 -5.00 15.11 -7.21
CA ALA A 44 -5.74 16.04 -6.37
C ALA A 44 -5.70 17.48 -6.91
N THR A 45 -4.55 17.96 -7.36
CA THR A 45 -4.42 19.29 -7.98
C THR A 45 -5.20 19.38 -9.29
N SER A 46 -5.13 18.36 -10.15
CA SER A 46 -5.86 18.33 -11.41
C SER A 46 -7.38 18.37 -11.20
N VAL A 47 -7.87 17.59 -10.23
CA VAL A 47 -9.29 17.59 -9.83
C VAL A 47 -9.68 18.94 -9.22
N GLY A 48 -8.81 19.54 -8.40
CA GLY A 48 -9.02 20.88 -7.87
C GLY A 48 -9.16 21.95 -8.96
N PHE A 49 -8.31 21.89 -10.00
CA PHE A 49 -8.40 22.77 -11.16
C PHE A 49 -9.69 22.57 -11.96
N PHE A 50 -10.12 21.32 -12.13
CA PHE A 50 -11.40 21.01 -12.77
C PHE A 50 -12.58 21.64 -12.03
N PHE A 51 -12.63 21.49 -10.71
CA PHE A 51 -13.69 22.11 -9.89
C PHE A 51 -13.59 23.63 -9.83
N TYR A 52 -12.38 24.19 -9.82
CA TYR A 52 -12.16 25.64 -9.92
C TYR A 52 -12.77 26.17 -11.23
N ASN A 53 -12.45 25.55 -12.37
CA ASN A 53 -12.98 25.97 -13.67
C ASN A 53 -14.50 25.81 -13.74
N LEU A 54 -15.05 24.72 -13.18
CA LEU A 54 -16.49 24.49 -13.09
C LEU A 54 -17.20 25.58 -12.27
N TYR A 55 -16.65 25.95 -11.11
CA TYR A 55 -17.20 26.98 -10.23
C TYR A 55 -17.25 28.36 -10.91
N TYR A 56 -16.19 28.74 -11.62
CA TYR A 56 -16.12 30.01 -12.35
C TYR A 56 -16.78 29.96 -13.74
N LYS A 57 -17.46 28.87 -14.10
CA LYS A 57 -18.09 28.66 -15.41
C LYS A 57 -17.12 28.85 -16.58
N ARG A 58 -15.85 28.48 -16.39
CA ARG A 58 -14.80 28.56 -17.41
C ARG A 58 -14.67 27.20 -18.11
N PRO A 59 -14.33 27.17 -19.41
CA PRO A 59 -14.12 25.91 -20.11
C PRO A 59 -12.92 25.16 -19.51
N PHE A 60 -12.89 23.83 -19.65
CA PHE A 60 -11.91 22.97 -18.98
C PHE A 60 -10.44 23.33 -19.31
N TYR A 61 -10.17 23.80 -20.53
CA TYR A 61 -8.84 24.16 -21.01
C TYR A 61 -8.38 25.56 -20.57
N PHE A 62 -9.24 26.32 -19.88
CA PHE A 62 -8.91 27.66 -19.44
C PHE A 62 -7.75 27.61 -18.42
N GLY A 63 -6.65 28.30 -18.73
CA GLY A 63 -5.48 28.36 -17.85
C GLY A 63 -4.65 27.07 -17.82
N ILE A 64 -4.54 26.35 -18.95
CA ILE A 64 -3.79 25.08 -18.97
C ILE A 64 -2.31 25.24 -18.60
N VAL A 65 -1.65 26.34 -19.00
CA VAL A 65 -0.24 26.61 -18.67
C VAL A 65 -0.03 26.77 -17.17
N PRO A 66 -0.76 27.66 -16.45
CA PRO A 66 -0.63 27.74 -15.00
C PRO A 66 -1.11 26.48 -14.29
N ALA A 67 -2.09 25.74 -14.83
CA ALA A 67 -2.53 24.46 -14.26
C ALA A 67 -1.41 23.40 -14.32
N LEU A 68 -0.75 23.25 -15.47
CA LEU A 68 0.39 22.34 -15.62
C LEU A 68 1.56 22.74 -14.70
N GLY A 69 1.83 24.04 -14.57
CA GLY A 69 2.83 24.54 -13.62
C GLY A 69 2.50 24.17 -12.17
N ALA A 70 1.24 24.37 -11.75
CA ALA A 70 0.78 24.00 -10.42
C ALA A 70 0.84 22.48 -10.17
N ILE A 71 0.41 21.67 -11.14
CA ILE A 71 0.49 20.20 -11.06
C ILE A 71 1.95 19.75 -10.89
N ALA A 72 2.88 20.33 -11.65
CA ALA A 72 4.30 20.00 -11.54
C ALA A 72 4.86 20.37 -10.16
N VAL A 73 4.59 21.57 -9.65
CA VAL A 73 5.07 22.03 -8.33
C VAL A 73 4.49 21.16 -7.21
N THR A 74 3.18 20.94 -7.21
CA THR A 74 2.53 20.10 -6.18
C THR A 74 2.94 18.63 -6.28
N GLY A 75 3.22 18.13 -7.49
CA GLY A 75 3.80 16.81 -7.71
C GLY A 75 5.19 16.67 -7.09
N LEU A 76 6.08 17.65 -7.29
CA LEU A 76 7.42 17.69 -6.69
C LEU A 76 7.36 17.76 -5.15
N ILE A 77 6.47 18.59 -4.61
CA ILE A 77 6.23 18.65 -3.15
C ILE A 77 5.73 17.29 -2.63
N GLY A 78 4.80 16.66 -3.35
CA GLY A 78 4.30 15.33 -3.03
C GLY A 78 5.39 14.26 -3.05
N PHE A 79 6.32 14.33 -4.00
CA PHE A 79 7.47 13.43 -4.07
C PHE A 79 8.39 13.60 -2.86
N GLY A 80 8.71 14.85 -2.49
CA GLY A 80 9.51 15.15 -1.30
C GLY A 80 8.87 14.66 0.01
N ALA A 81 7.56 14.88 0.17
CA ALA A 81 6.80 14.36 1.30
C ALA A 81 6.82 12.82 1.36
N GLY A 82 6.78 12.17 0.19
CA GLY A 82 6.90 10.72 0.07
C GLY A 82 8.26 10.19 0.51
N LEU A 83 9.35 10.87 0.15
CA LEU A 83 10.70 10.51 0.60
C LEU A 83 10.85 10.59 2.13
N LEU A 84 10.32 11.66 2.74
CA LEU A 84 10.36 11.82 4.20
C LEU A 84 9.56 10.74 4.91
N ARG A 85 8.33 10.48 4.43
CA ARG A 85 7.46 9.42 4.94
C ARG A 85 8.14 8.06 4.84
N GLU A 86 8.80 7.81 3.71
CA GLU A 86 9.49 6.56 3.49
C GLU A 86 10.71 6.38 4.39
N HIS A 87 11.53 7.42 4.56
CA HIS A 87 12.65 7.40 5.48
C HIS A 87 12.19 7.02 6.90
N HIS A 88 11.09 7.62 7.35
CA HIS A 88 10.49 7.30 8.65
C HIS A 88 10.05 5.84 8.78
N TYR A 89 9.45 5.25 7.74
CA TYR A 89 9.06 3.84 7.80
C TYR A 89 10.25 2.89 7.73
N ARG A 90 11.27 3.22 6.94
CA ARG A 90 12.51 2.43 6.89
C ARG A 90 13.21 2.40 8.24
N THR A 91 13.32 3.54 8.92
CA THR A 91 13.94 3.59 10.26
C THR A 91 13.11 2.86 11.29
N ARG A 92 11.78 3.02 11.28
CA ARG A 92 10.88 2.26 12.16
C ARG A 92 11.04 0.75 11.97
N ASP A 93 10.99 0.28 10.73
CA ASP A 93 11.06 -1.15 10.44
C ASP A 93 12.44 -1.74 10.78
N ALA A 94 13.53 -0.99 10.54
CA ALA A 94 14.88 -1.39 10.95
C ALA A 94 15.02 -1.52 12.48
N VAL A 95 14.46 -0.58 13.24
CA VAL A 95 14.47 -0.65 14.72
C VAL A 95 13.66 -1.84 15.21
N LEU A 96 12.50 -2.10 14.62
CA LEU A 96 11.66 -3.25 14.98
C LEU A 96 12.35 -4.58 14.66
N GLU A 97 12.91 -4.71 13.46
CA GLU A 97 13.65 -5.91 13.04
C GLU A 97 14.85 -6.18 13.97
N HIS A 98 15.60 -5.13 14.29
CA HIS A 98 16.71 -5.22 15.24
C HIS A 98 16.23 -5.64 16.64
N TYR A 99 15.14 -5.07 17.16
CA TYR A 99 14.61 -5.41 18.47
C TYR A 99 14.15 -6.87 18.56
N ILE A 100 13.44 -7.35 17.54
CA ILE A 100 13.01 -8.76 17.43
C ILE A 100 14.24 -9.68 17.41
N SER A 101 15.30 -9.31 16.69
CA SER A 101 16.53 -10.10 16.63
C SER A 101 17.25 -10.22 17.99
N LEU A 102 17.18 -9.18 18.83
CA LEU A 102 17.78 -9.18 20.17
C LEU A 102 16.96 -9.98 21.19
N HIS A 103 15.64 -10.01 21.05
CA HIS A 103 14.71 -10.62 22.01
C HIS A 103 13.88 -11.75 21.38
N PRO A 104 14.49 -12.81 20.85
CA PRO A 104 13.76 -13.86 20.13
C PRO A 104 12.75 -14.61 21.01
N ARG A 105 12.96 -14.64 22.34
CA ARG A 105 12.07 -15.29 23.33
C ARG A 105 10.73 -14.57 23.52
N ASP A 106 10.68 -13.27 23.28
CA ASP A 106 9.43 -12.51 23.42
C ASP A 106 8.51 -12.72 22.20
N PHE A 107 9.07 -13.26 21.11
CA PHE A 107 8.42 -13.43 19.82
C PHE A 107 8.33 -14.89 19.37
N ASP A 108 7.97 -15.81 20.28
CA ASP A 108 7.82 -17.24 19.98
C ASP A 108 6.94 -17.53 18.75
N ARG A 109 5.91 -16.71 18.52
CA ARG A 109 5.03 -16.81 17.33
C ARG A 109 5.72 -16.55 15.99
N LEU A 110 6.82 -15.80 15.98
CA LEU A 110 7.59 -15.52 14.76
C LEU A 110 8.59 -16.65 14.47
N ASN A 111 8.99 -17.41 15.49
CA ASN A 111 9.89 -18.55 15.36
C ASN A 111 9.19 -19.78 14.74
N ASP A 112 7.88 -19.92 14.90
CA ASP A 112 7.07 -20.98 14.28
C ASP A 112 6.20 -20.43 13.14
N ILE A 113 6.78 -20.39 11.94
CA ILE A 113 6.11 -19.93 10.71
C ILE A 113 4.93 -20.85 10.32
N LYS A 114 4.96 -22.12 10.72
CA LYS A 114 4.00 -23.13 10.25
C LYS A 114 2.77 -23.20 11.14
N GLY A 115 2.88 -22.76 12.39
CA GLY A 115 1.79 -22.77 13.36
C GLY A 115 1.11 -24.15 13.48
N ARG A 116 -0.08 -24.16 14.07
CA ARG A 116 -0.91 -25.38 14.11
C ARG A 116 -1.74 -25.48 12.84
N THR A 117 -1.81 -26.66 12.24
CA THR A 117 -2.67 -26.90 11.08
C THR A 117 -4.15 -26.84 11.47
N TYR A 118 -5.05 -26.51 10.54
CA TYR A 118 -6.49 -26.49 10.82
C TYR A 118 -7.03 -27.84 11.32
N SER A 119 -6.39 -28.96 10.98
CA SER A 119 -6.73 -30.27 11.54
C SER A 119 -6.46 -30.40 13.04
N GLN A 120 -5.60 -29.56 13.61
CA GLN A 120 -5.23 -29.53 15.03
C GLN A 120 -5.97 -28.43 15.81
N ILE A 121 -6.76 -27.58 15.13
CA ILE A 121 -7.47 -26.45 15.73
C ILE A 121 -8.97 -26.69 15.63
N LEU A 122 -9.65 -26.74 16.77
CA LEU A 122 -11.11 -26.73 16.83
C LEU A 122 -11.60 -25.28 16.94
N LEU A 123 -12.04 -24.71 15.82
CA LEU A 123 -12.68 -23.40 15.80
C LEU A 123 -14.17 -23.53 16.14
N PRO A 124 -14.74 -22.60 16.92
CA PRO A 124 -16.18 -22.58 17.15
C PRO A 124 -16.92 -22.34 15.82
N TRP A 125 -17.86 -23.24 15.50
CA TRP A 125 -18.71 -23.10 14.32
C TRP A 125 -19.97 -22.31 14.67
N TYR A 126 -20.14 -21.15 14.04
CA TYR A 126 -21.33 -20.33 14.16
C TYR A 126 -22.20 -20.48 12.91
N PRO A 127 -23.28 -21.28 12.94
CA PRO A 127 -24.14 -21.47 11.78
C PRO A 127 -24.94 -20.19 11.47
N LYS A 128 -25.05 -19.84 10.18
CA LYS A 128 -25.99 -18.81 9.73
C LYS A 128 -27.40 -19.39 9.71
N ARG A 129 -28.23 -19.04 10.70
CA ARG A 129 -29.55 -19.66 10.93
C ARG A 129 -30.70 -18.99 10.16
N THR A 130 -30.52 -17.79 9.61
CA THR A 130 -31.60 -17.00 9.00
C THR A 130 -31.11 -16.29 7.74
N GLU A 131 -31.18 -16.97 6.59
CA GLU A 131 -30.95 -16.34 5.28
C GLU A 131 -32.11 -16.58 4.29
N TYR A 132 -33.18 -17.23 4.75
CA TYR A 132 -34.44 -17.32 4.02
C TYR A 132 -35.40 -16.27 4.58
N THR A 133 -35.30 -15.02 4.11
CA THR A 133 -36.48 -14.15 4.14
C THR A 133 -37.47 -14.75 3.15
N LYS A 134 -38.49 -15.45 3.65
CA LYS A 134 -39.64 -15.82 2.85
C LYS A 134 -40.32 -14.49 2.48
N TYR A 135 -40.37 -14.17 1.18
CA TYR A 135 -41.23 -13.09 0.71
C TYR A 135 -42.68 -13.54 0.97
N ASP A 136 -43.45 -12.71 1.69
CA ASP A 136 -44.91 -12.76 1.67
C ASP A 136 -45.42 -12.11 0.37
#